data_AF-A0A0F9JFZ5-F1
#
_entry.id   AF-A0A0F9JFZ5-F1
#
_cell.length_a   1.000
_cell.length_b   1.000
_cell.length_c   1.000
_cell.angle_alpha   90.00
_cell.angle_beta   90.00
_cell.angle_gamma   90.00
#
_symmetry.space_group_name_H-M   'P 1'
#
loop_
_entity.id
_entity.type
_entity.pdbx_description
1 polymer ?
#
loop_
_entity_poly.entity_id
_entity_poly.type
_entity_poly.pdbx_seq_one_letter_code
_entity_poly.pdbx_strand_id
1 'polypeptide(L)' 'MKNNCPLCLGELESLYNTEDHEESGFHYRCTKCNHGWYIADLMGMCFKDKDKVKEIIKIQDKEKEDAGKSNNG' A
#
# COMPACT_ATOMS: atom_id res chain seq x y z
N MET A 1 7.05 17.13 -7.43
CA MET A 1 7.66 15.98 -6.73
C MET A 1 7.24 14.73 -7.49
N LYS A 2 8.16 13.85 -7.89
CA LYS A 2 7.80 12.55 -8.49
C LYS A 2 7.47 11.60 -7.35
N ASN A 3 6.23 11.09 -7.30
CA ASN A 3 5.80 10.15 -6.28
C ASN A 3 6.30 8.75 -6.68
N ASN A 4 7.45 8.35 -6.15
CA ASN A 4 7.98 7.01 -6.37
C ASN A 4 7.41 6.04 -5.31
N CYS A 5 7.17 4.81 -5.73
CA CYS A 5 6.71 3.73 -4.87
C CYS A 5 7.75 3.46 -3.76
N PRO A 6 7.35 3.54 -2.48
CA PRO A 6 8.27 3.31 -1.35
C PRO A 6 8.95 1.93 -1.37
N LEU A 7 8.32 0.93 -1.99
CA LEU A 7 8.81 -0.45 -2.00
C LEU A 7 9.87 -0.72 -3.05
N CYS A 8 9.59 -0.34 -4.29
CA CYS A 8 10.39 -0.73 -5.46
C CYS A 8 10.97 0.46 -6.21
N LEU A 9 10.71 1.68 -5.71
CA LEU A 9 11.07 2.98 -6.30
C LEU A 9 10.53 3.20 -7.71
N GLY A 10 9.59 2.36 -8.16
CA GLY A 10 8.87 2.52 -9.42
C GLY A 10 7.94 3.74 -9.41
N GLU A 11 7.41 4.11 -10.56
CA GLU A 11 6.47 5.24 -10.66
C GLU A 11 5.12 4.88 -10.02
N LEU A 12 4.51 5.85 -9.34
CA LEU A 12 3.14 5.76 -8.86
C LEU A 12 2.21 6.48 -9.82
N GLU A 13 1.22 5.76 -10.33
CA GLU A 13 0.13 6.30 -11.12
C GLU A 13 -1.03 6.68 -10.20
N SER A 14 -1.66 7.83 -10.47
CA SER A 14 -2.80 8.33 -9.72
C SER A 14 -4.08 7.61 -10.14
N LEU A 15 -4.84 7.14 -9.16
CA LEU A 15 -6.10 6.43 -9.38
C LEU A 15 -7.35 7.30 -9.19
N TYR A 16 -7.25 8.55 -8.74
CA TYR A 16 -8.40 9.40 -8.37
C TYR A 16 -9.60 9.45 -9.35
N ASN A 17 -9.41 9.12 -10.63
CA ASN A 17 -10.45 9.10 -11.66
C ASN A 17 -10.62 7.72 -12.32
N THR A 18 -10.21 6.64 -11.66
CA THR A 18 -10.32 5.27 -12.19
C THR A 18 -11.27 4.44 -11.33
N GLU A 19 -11.97 3.49 -11.95
CA GLU A 19 -12.81 2.51 -11.24
C GLU A 19 -12.04 1.80 -10.12
N ASP A 20 -10.74 1.57 -10.32
CA ASP A 20 -9.88 0.94 -9.31
C ASP A 20 -9.81 1.75 -8.00
N HIS A 21 -9.89 3.08 -8.06
CA HIS A 21 -10.00 3.91 -6.85
C HIS A 21 -11.35 3.73 -6.15
N GLU A 22 -12.44 3.67 -6.92
CA GLU A 22 -13.79 3.47 -6.38
C GLU A 22 -13.95 2.09 -5.73
N GLU A 23 -13.36 1.05 -6.31
CA GLU A 23 -13.44 -0.33 -5.81
C GLU A 23 -12.49 -0.58 -4.63
N SER A 24 -11.24 -0.11 -4.72
CA SER A 24 -10.18 -0.46 -3.76
C SER A 24 -9.92 0.60 -2.69
N GLY A 25 -10.34 1.85 -2.93
CA GLY A 25 -10.04 3.00 -2.08
C GLY A 25 -8.58 3.50 -2.17
N PHE A 26 -7.73 2.85 -2.94
CA PHE A 26 -6.34 3.29 -3.13
C PHE A 26 -6.29 4.54 -3.99
N HIS A 27 -5.42 5.48 -3.64
CA HIS A 27 -5.27 6.75 -4.36
C HIS A 27 -4.18 6.68 -5.43
N TYR A 28 -3.21 5.79 -5.24
CA TYR A 28 -2.11 5.57 -6.17
C TYR A 28 -1.83 4.08 -6.33
N ARG A 29 -1.33 3.69 -7.51
CA ARG A 29 -0.85 2.33 -7.77
C ARG A 29 0.51 2.36 -8.43
N CYS A 30 1.40 1.47 -7.99
CA CYS A 30 2.72 1.37 -8.59
C CYS A 30 2.69 0.61 -9.90
N THR A 31 3.18 1.22 -10.98
CA THR A 31 3.23 0.57 -12.31
C THR A 31 4.21 -0.62 -12.37
N LYS A 32 5.16 -0.70 -11.43
CA LYS A 32 6.20 -1.74 -11.39
C LYS A 32 5.85 -2.95 -10.52
N CYS A 33 5.27 -2.74 -9.34
CA CYS A 33 4.93 -3.83 -8.40
C CYS A 33 3.43 -3.98 -8.15
N ASN A 34 2.59 -3.18 -8.83
CA ASN A 34 1.14 -3.17 -8.75
C ASN A 34 0.55 -2.92 -7.35
N HIS A 35 1.37 -2.50 -6.38
CA HIS A 35 0.92 -2.21 -5.02
C HIS A 35 0.09 -0.92 -4.98
N GLY A 36 -1.06 -0.99 -4.33
CA GLY A 36 -1.93 0.16 -4.06
C GLY A 36 -1.46 0.94 -2.82
N TRP A 37 -1.64 2.26 -2.85
CA TRP A 37 -1.24 3.18 -1.78
C TRP A 37 -2.33 4.19 -1.48
N TYR A 38 -2.56 4.44 -0.19
CA TYR A 38 -3.35 5.58 0.26
C TYR A 38 -2.48 6.83 0.30
N ILE A 39 -3.07 7.99 0.00
CA ILE A 39 -2.35 9.26 0.06
C ILE A 39 -1.83 9.58 1.47
N ALA A 40 -2.57 9.17 2.51
CA ALA A 40 -2.17 9.32 3.91
C ALA A 40 -0.88 8.54 4.24
N ASP A 41 -0.75 7.29 3.76
CA ASP A 41 0.47 6.50 3.93
C ASP A 41 1.66 7.15 3.24
N LEU A 42 1.48 7.62 2.00
CA LEU A 42 2.55 8.29 1.26
C LEU A 42 2.98 9.61 1.91
N MET A 43 2.02 10.42 2.38
CA MET A 43 2.30 11.65 3.12
C MET A 43 2.99 11.35 4.45
N GLY A 44 2.58 10.31 5.17
CA GLY A 44 3.20 9.88 6.42
C GLY A 44 4.62 9.34 6.23
N MET A 45 4.91 8.71 5.09
CA MET A 45 6.24 8.20 4.74
C MET A 45 7.23 9.28 4.33
N CYS A 46 6.78 10.42 3.78
CA CYS A 46 7.66 11.57 3.53
C CYS A 46 8.34 12.09 4.82
N PHE A 47 7.80 11.76 6.00
CA PHE A 47 8.33 12.20 7.30
C PHE A 47 9.05 11.12 8.11
N LYS A 48 9.10 9.86 7.66
CA LYS A 48 9.70 8.76 8.46
C LYS A 48 10.55 7.82 7.62
N ASP A 49 11.80 7.68 8.04
CA ASP A 49 12.82 6.70 7.68
C ASP A 49 12.33 5.50 6.85
N LYS A 50 12.94 5.35 5.67
CA LYS A 50 12.74 4.24 4.72
C LYS A 50 12.90 2.85 5.37
N ASP A 51 13.62 2.73 6.48
CA ASP A 51 13.81 1.46 7.21
C ASP A 51 12.53 0.96 7.89
N LYS A 52 11.63 1.84 8.34
CA LYS A 52 10.40 1.43 9.06
C LYS A 52 9.32 0.84 8.15
N VAL A 53 9.34 1.15 6.85
CA VAL A 53 8.35 0.65 5.88
C VAL A 53 8.44 -0.87 5.72
N LYS A 54 9.66 -1.42 5.75
CA LYS A 54 9.88 -2.88 5.69
C LYS A 54 9.34 -3.62 6.92
N GLU A 55 9.31 -2.96 8.08
CA GLU A 55 8.76 -3.56 9.30
C GLU A 55 7.23 -3.57 9.30
N ILE A 56 6.57 -2.49 8.85
CA ILE A 56 5.10 -2.41 8.81
C ILE A 56 4.50 -3.49 7.89
N ILE A 57 5.13 -3.76 6.74
CA ILE A 57 4.64 -4.77 5.78
C ILE A 57 4.76 -6.20 6.34
N LYS A 58 5.78 -6.48 7.16
CA LYS A 58 5.90 -7.78 7.84
C LYS A 58 4.80 -8.03 8.86
N ILE A 59 4.19 -6.98 9.40
CA ILE A 59 3.11 -7.11 10.38
C ILE A 59 1.80 -7.50 9.68
N GLN A 60 1.48 -6.88 8.54
CA GLN A 60 0.21 -7.14 7.83
C GLN A 60 0.12 -8.55 7.20
N ASP A 61 1.25 -9.16 6.82
CA ASP A 61 1.26 -10.55 6.30
C ASP A 61 0.92 -11.57 7.40
N LYS A 62 1.28 -11.25 8.66
CA LYS A 62 1.06 -12.12 9.82
C LYS A 62 -0.37 -12.07 10.35
N GLU A 63 -1.09 -10.96 10.16
CA GLU A 63 -2.49 -10.83 10.61
C GLU A 63 -3.49 -11.50 9.65
N LYS A 64 -3.13 -11.72 8.38
CA LYS A 64 -3.99 -12.43 7.42
C LYS A 64 -4.02 -13.96 7.59
N GLU A 65 -3.04 -14.57 8.25
CA GLU A 65 -3.11 -16.00 8.60
C GLU A 65 -4.06 -16.27 9.79
N ASP A 66 -4.24 -15.31 10.71
CA ASP A 66 -5.10 -15.51 11.89
C ASP A 66 -6.59 -15.24 11.62
N ALA A 67 -6.92 -14.38 10.64
CA ALA A 67 -8.31 -14.08 10.29
C ALA A 67 -9.02 -15.19 9.47
N GLY A 68 -8.30 -16.22 9.03
CA GLY A 68 -8.84 -17.30 8.18
C GLY A 68 -9.36 -18.53 8.92
N LYS A 69 -9.25 -18.60 10.26
CA LYS A 69 -9.54 -19.83 11.02
C LYS A 69 -10.63 -19.65 12.07
N SER A 70 -11.82 -19.24 11.66
CA SER A 70 -13.04 -19.42 12.46
C SER A 70 -14.24 -19.39 11.53
N ASN A 71 -14.69 -20.56 11.09
CA ASN A 71 -16.10 -20.90 10.83
C ASN A 71 -16.20 -22.40 10.49
N ASN A 72 -16.23 -23.23 11.53
CA ASN A 72 -16.92 -24.51 11.46
C ASN A 72 -17.43 -24.83 12.88
N GLY A 73 -18.69 -24.49 13.12
CA GLY A 73 -19.46 -24.78 14.33
C GLY A 73 -20.91 -24.96 13.94
#